data_AF-A0A5Q4G1N2-F1
#
_entry.id   AF-A0A5Q4G1N2-F1
#
_cell.length_a   1.000
_cell.length_b   1.000
_cell.length_c   1.000
_cell.angle_alpha   90.00
_cell.angle_beta   90.00
_cell.angle_gamma   90.00
#
_symmetry.space_group_name_H-M   'P 1'
#
loop_
_entity.id
_entity.type
_entity.pdbx_description
1 polymer ?
#
loop_
_entity_poly.entity_id
_entity_poly.type
_entity_poly.pdbx_seq_one_letter_code
_entity_poly.pdbx_strand_id
1 'polypeptide(L)'
;MFLALLVLAWFASSAVGAAQGEALEARLQGPFRFVEASGVARALGAPLVSGPEGLTLRAAGGVLTVFAGAPDAIWQPRGAAAPIEVASFSPPLLVDDAWYLPEDLLQVLGIALLGDEALLPDGRRRALTFPPPPPAATAAAAEVLELAPAVPALRLYAASPAGAHAVSLLAVDLGMLALAFPDQQEALDASLRDHLGTKALYLAVTSLGPSAWDPALFVLQDGFEVLLSEPFDVQVLAGDPGDVRPGAPVAAVAFLPAGFDLRRPITIRWAGASGTLTLRR
;
A
#
# COMPACT_ATOMS: atom_id res chain seq x y z
N MET A 1 25.18 39.52 -46.82
CA MET A 1 25.58 38.11 -46.71
C MET A 1 24.70 37.47 -45.63
N PHE A 2 23.74 36.63 -46.05
CA PHE A 2 22.88 35.65 -45.32
C PHE A 2 22.36 36.00 -43.90
N LEU A 3 21.06 36.21 -43.61
CA LEU A 3 19.82 35.44 -43.81
C LEU A 3 19.58 34.31 -42.77
N ALA A 4 18.51 34.49 -41.96
CA ALA A 4 17.64 33.53 -41.21
C ALA A 4 17.32 34.12 -39.81
N LEU A 5 16.13 34.55 -39.36
CA LEU A 5 14.70 34.23 -39.61
C LEU A 5 14.25 32.84 -39.12
N LEU A 6 13.72 32.78 -37.88
CA LEU A 6 12.68 31.87 -37.36
C LEU A 6 12.24 32.42 -35.98
N VAL A 7 11.08 33.07 -35.76
CA VAL A 7 9.66 32.67 -35.85
C VAL A 7 9.21 31.67 -34.77
N LEU A 8 8.47 32.23 -33.80
CA LEU A 8 7.30 31.72 -33.04
C LEU A 8 7.20 30.23 -32.66
N ALA A 9 6.98 29.96 -31.38
CA ALA A 9 5.65 29.62 -30.80
C ALA A 9 5.88 29.02 -29.39
N TRP A 10 5.41 29.67 -28.32
CA TRP A 10 4.09 29.36 -27.75
C TRP A 10 3.97 27.88 -27.34
N PHE A 11 4.56 27.52 -26.20
CA PHE A 11 3.92 26.61 -25.27
C PHE A 11 3.74 27.33 -23.96
N ALA A 12 2.49 27.76 -23.76
CA ALA A 12 1.97 28.20 -22.49
C ALA A 12 2.34 27.17 -21.42
N SER A 13 3.21 27.55 -20.48
CA SER A 13 3.17 26.96 -19.15
C SER A 13 1.83 27.36 -18.55
N SER A 14 0.84 26.52 -18.80
CA SER A 14 -0.42 26.53 -18.07
C SER A 14 -0.11 25.96 -16.69
N ALA A 15 0.55 26.76 -15.86
CA ALA A 15 0.42 26.63 -14.42
C ALA A 15 -1.03 26.98 -14.09
N VAL A 16 -1.93 26.03 -14.34
CA VAL A 16 -3.30 26.08 -13.84
C VAL A 16 -3.14 26.12 -12.33
N GLY A 17 -3.56 27.23 -11.72
CA GLY A 17 -3.29 27.53 -10.33
C GLY A 17 -3.62 26.34 -9.43
N ALA A 18 -2.65 25.97 -8.60
CA ALA A 18 -2.88 25.08 -7.48
C ALA A 18 -4.09 25.60 -6.69
N ALA A 19 -5.19 24.87 -6.76
CA ALA A 19 -6.41 25.24 -6.09
C ALA A 19 -6.14 25.31 -4.58
N GLN A 20 -6.37 26.48 -3.98
CA GLN A 20 -6.27 26.75 -2.55
C GLN A 20 -7.33 25.94 -1.77
N GLY A 21 -7.06 24.67 -1.55
CA GLY A 21 -7.85 23.78 -0.71
C GLY A 21 -6.94 22.73 -0.09
N GLU A 22 -7.30 22.26 1.10
CA GLU A 22 -6.60 21.19 1.79
C GLU A 22 -6.50 19.95 0.88
N ALA A 23 -5.32 19.34 0.81
CA ALA A 23 -5.10 18.13 0.03
C ALA A 23 -5.90 16.96 0.61
N LEU A 24 -6.28 16.02 -0.26
CA LEU A 24 -6.92 14.79 0.17
C LEU A 24 -5.85 13.74 0.42
N GLU A 25 -5.88 13.14 1.60
CA GLU A 25 -5.00 12.02 1.90
C GLU A 25 -5.40 10.81 1.05
N ALA A 26 -4.43 10.20 0.39
CA ALA A 26 -4.62 9.10 -0.52
C ALA A 26 -3.63 7.97 -0.22
N ARG A 27 -4.02 6.74 -0.54
CA ARG A 27 -3.18 5.55 -0.38
C ARG A 27 -3.22 4.69 -1.63
N LEU A 28 -2.15 3.93 -1.82
CA LEU A 28 -2.05 2.88 -2.81
C LEU A 28 -2.06 1.53 -2.09
N GLN A 29 -2.91 0.62 -2.53
CA GLN A 29 -2.86 -0.79 -2.13
C GLN A 29 -3.00 -1.64 -3.38
N GLY A 30 -1.93 -2.32 -3.77
CA GLY A 30 -1.85 -2.97 -5.07
C GLY A 30 -2.05 -1.96 -6.22
N PRO A 31 -2.88 -2.27 -7.24
CA PRO A 31 -3.20 -1.35 -8.32
C PRO A 31 -4.29 -0.32 -7.94
N PHE A 32 -4.85 -0.39 -6.74
CA PHE A 32 -6.02 0.38 -6.35
C PHE A 32 -5.62 1.65 -5.61
N ARG A 33 -6.33 2.74 -5.93
CA ARG A 33 -6.20 4.03 -5.27
C ARG A 33 -7.34 4.21 -4.28
N PHE A 34 -6.99 4.68 -3.10
CA PHE A 34 -7.94 4.97 -2.04
C PHE A 34 -7.78 6.41 -1.57
N VAL A 35 -8.87 7.03 -1.13
CA VAL A 35 -8.86 8.40 -0.61
C VAL A 35 -9.60 8.43 0.72
N GLU A 36 -9.03 9.15 1.69
CA GLU A 36 -9.59 9.27 3.04
C GLU A 36 -10.99 9.91 3.00
N ALA A 37 -11.96 9.20 3.56
CA ALA A 37 -13.37 9.55 3.49
C ALA A 37 -13.69 10.85 4.25
N SER A 38 -12.98 11.15 5.35
CA SER A 38 -13.14 12.39 6.10
C SER A 38 -12.68 13.60 5.27
N GLY A 39 -11.54 13.51 4.60
CA GLY A 39 -11.10 14.50 3.62
C GLY A 39 -12.12 14.71 2.50
N VAL A 40 -12.65 13.63 1.92
CA VAL A 40 -13.68 13.67 0.88
C VAL A 40 -14.96 14.36 1.39
N ALA A 41 -15.45 13.98 2.57
CA ALA A 41 -16.64 14.56 3.18
C ALA A 41 -16.49 16.08 3.40
N ARG A 42 -15.34 16.52 3.94
CA ARG A 42 -15.02 17.94 4.10
C ARG A 42 -14.95 18.67 2.76
N ALA A 43 -14.30 18.06 1.76
CA ALA A 43 -14.20 18.63 0.43
C ALA A 43 -15.57 18.81 -0.24
N LEU A 44 -16.49 17.86 -0.06
CA LEU A 44 -17.86 17.93 -0.57
C LEU A 44 -18.81 18.79 0.29
N GLY A 45 -18.40 19.18 1.50
CA GLY A 45 -19.31 19.80 2.49
C GLY A 45 -20.42 18.84 2.94
N ALA A 46 -20.12 17.54 2.96
CA ALA A 46 -21.05 16.46 3.25
C ALA A 46 -20.88 15.95 4.68
N PRO A 47 -21.97 15.63 5.41
CA PRO A 47 -21.86 14.95 6.69
C PRO A 47 -21.39 13.50 6.51
N LEU A 48 -20.47 13.10 7.39
CA LEU A 48 -19.93 11.77 7.51
C LEU A 48 -20.30 11.19 8.88
N VAL A 49 -20.79 9.96 8.89
CA VAL A 49 -20.99 9.18 10.12
C VAL A 49 -20.19 7.90 9.93
N SER A 50 -19.28 7.60 10.84
CA SER A 50 -18.45 6.40 10.80
C SER A 50 -18.46 5.68 12.14
N GLY A 51 -18.24 4.38 12.06
CA GLY A 51 -17.90 3.50 13.17
C GLY A 51 -16.95 2.40 12.70
N PRO A 52 -16.62 1.42 13.56
CA PRO A 52 -15.71 0.34 13.20
C PRO A 52 -16.28 -0.61 12.14
N GLU A 53 -17.61 -0.74 12.04
CA GLU A 53 -18.26 -1.70 11.12
C GLU A 53 -18.70 -1.07 9.80
N GLY A 54 -18.77 0.25 9.70
CA GLY A 54 -19.20 0.91 8.49
C GLY A 54 -19.19 2.42 8.55
N LEU A 55 -19.44 3.02 7.39
CA LEU A 55 -19.45 4.45 7.18
C LEU A 55 -20.60 4.86 6.27
N THR A 56 -21.24 5.98 6.59
CA THR A 56 -22.28 6.62 5.80
C THR A 56 -21.87 8.05 5.45
N LEU A 57 -21.77 8.35 4.15
CA LEU A 57 -21.48 9.67 3.61
C LEU A 57 -22.71 10.21 2.88
N ARG A 58 -23.19 11.39 3.28
CA ARG A 58 -24.39 12.03 2.72
C ARG A 58 -24.01 13.19 1.80
N ALA A 59 -23.73 12.90 0.54
CA ALA A 59 -23.36 13.90 -0.45
C ALA A 59 -24.59 14.55 -1.12
N ALA A 60 -24.36 15.61 -1.89
CA ALA A 60 -25.41 16.28 -2.66
C ALA A 60 -26.09 15.34 -3.68
N GLY A 61 -25.36 14.35 -4.20
CA GLY A 61 -25.84 13.36 -5.17
C GLY A 61 -26.59 12.17 -4.57
N GLY A 62 -26.52 11.95 -3.25
CA GLY A 62 -27.10 10.78 -2.60
C GLY A 62 -26.37 10.36 -1.32
N VAL A 63 -26.72 9.18 -0.81
CA VAL A 63 -26.12 8.62 0.41
C VAL A 63 -25.38 7.34 0.06
N LEU A 64 -24.07 7.31 0.34
CA LEU A 64 -23.22 6.13 0.22
C LEU A 64 -23.06 5.50 1.60
N THR A 65 -23.29 4.20 1.71
CA THR A 65 -23.00 3.39 2.89
C THR A 65 -22.05 2.28 2.51
N VAL A 66 -20.95 2.14 3.26
CA VAL A 66 -19.93 1.11 3.06
C VAL A 66 -19.73 0.34 4.36
N PHE A 67 -19.23 -0.89 4.26
CA PHE A 67 -19.03 -1.80 5.38
C PHE A 67 -17.58 -2.29 5.43
N ALA A 68 -17.09 -2.56 6.64
CA ALA A 68 -15.70 -2.96 6.84
C ALA A 68 -15.44 -4.32 6.18
N GLY A 69 -14.40 -4.40 5.34
CA GLY A 69 -14.00 -5.65 4.67
C GLY A 69 -14.97 -6.18 3.62
N ALA A 70 -16.08 -5.47 3.34
CA ALA A 70 -17.04 -5.86 2.31
C ALA A 70 -16.76 -5.09 1.00
N PRO A 71 -16.68 -5.77 -0.16
CA PRO A 71 -16.59 -5.08 -1.45
C PRO A 71 -17.91 -4.43 -1.87
N ASP A 72 -19.03 -4.83 -1.24
CA ASP A 72 -20.35 -4.30 -1.55
C ASP A 72 -20.67 -3.05 -0.73
N ALA A 73 -21.27 -2.06 -1.40
CA ALA A 73 -21.74 -0.81 -0.82
C ALA A 73 -23.21 -0.58 -1.18
N ILE A 74 -23.87 0.29 -0.42
CA ILE A 74 -25.24 0.73 -0.69
C ILE A 74 -25.21 2.19 -1.13
N TRP A 75 -25.75 2.48 -2.31
CA TRP A 75 -25.93 3.83 -2.81
C TRP A 75 -27.42 4.17 -2.92
N GLN A 76 -27.83 5.27 -2.29
CA GLN A 76 -29.15 5.85 -2.44
C GLN A 76 -29.00 7.16 -3.23
N PRO A 77 -29.16 7.16 -4.57
CA PRO A 77 -29.16 8.38 -5.35
C PRO A 77 -30.25 9.35 -4.86
N ARG A 78 -29.97 10.65 -4.92
CA ARG A 78 -30.93 11.68 -4.55
C ARG A 78 -32.16 11.59 -5.44
N GLY A 79 -33.33 11.45 -4.80
CA GLY A 79 -34.62 11.35 -5.50
C GLY A 79 -34.95 9.96 -6.05
N ALA A 80 -34.07 8.96 -5.89
CA ALA A 80 -34.40 7.58 -6.20
C ALA A 80 -35.37 6.99 -5.17
N ALA A 81 -36.25 6.09 -5.62
CA ALA A 81 -37.29 5.48 -4.79
C ALA A 81 -36.74 4.42 -3.81
N ALA A 82 -35.59 3.82 -4.11
CA ALA A 82 -34.96 2.78 -3.32
C ALA A 82 -33.43 2.83 -3.47
N PRO A 83 -32.67 2.28 -2.52
CA PRO A 83 -31.23 2.18 -2.63
C PRO A 83 -30.84 1.06 -3.59
N ILE A 84 -29.64 1.15 -4.15
CA ILE A 84 -29.03 0.13 -5.00
C ILE A 84 -27.74 -0.38 -4.37
N GLU A 85 -27.44 -1.65 -4.60
CA GLU A 85 -26.13 -2.21 -4.29
C GLU A 85 -25.13 -1.80 -5.37
N VAL A 86 -23.92 -1.47 -4.93
CA VAL A 86 -22.80 -1.14 -5.79
C VAL A 86 -21.63 -2.01 -5.34
N ALA A 87 -21.15 -2.85 -6.25
CA ALA A 87 -19.96 -3.64 -6.01
C ALA A 87 -18.71 -2.81 -6.33
N SER A 88 -17.73 -2.87 -5.45
CA SER A 88 -16.39 -2.33 -5.67
C SER A 88 -15.41 -3.44 -6.01
N PHE A 89 -14.39 -3.12 -6.81
CA PHE A 89 -13.28 -4.02 -7.10
C PHE A 89 -12.38 -4.26 -5.88
N SER A 90 -12.48 -3.41 -4.86
CA SER A 90 -11.70 -3.54 -3.63
C SER A 90 -12.53 -3.08 -2.42
N PRO A 91 -12.51 -3.80 -1.28
CA PRO A 91 -13.23 -3.34 -0.10
C PRO A 91 -12.67 -1.98 0.39
N PRO A 92 -13.52 -1.09 0.95
CA PRO A 92 -13.03 0.08 1.66
C PRO A 92 -12.18 -0.31 2.85
N LEU A 93 -11.25 0.59 3.19
CA LEU A 93 -10.22 0.35 4.18
C LEU A 93 -10.48 1.13 5.46
N LEU A 94 -10.05 0.60 6.60
CA LEU A 94 -10.04 1.28 7.90
C LEU A 94 -8.62 1.22 8.49
N VAL A 95 -7.95 2.37 8.64
CA VAL A 95 -6.57 2.51 9.18
C VAL A 95 -6.57 3.54 10.26
N ASP A 96 -6.03 3.23 11.44
CA ASP A 96 -5.89 4.21 12.52
C ASP A 96 -7.20 4.99 12.76
N ASP A 97 -8.33 4.28 12.72
CA ASP A 97 -9.72 4.80 12.80
C ASP A 97 -10.17 5.73 11.65
N ALA A 98 -9.41 5.82 10.57
CA ALA A 98 -9.71 6.55 9.35
C ALA A 98 -10.16 5.61 8.22
N TRP A 99 -11.30 5.94 7.61
CA TRP A 99 -11.83 5.20 6.46
C TRP A 99 -11.23 5.71 5.16
N TYR A 100 -10.84 4.80 4.26
CA TYR A 100 -10.44 5.14 2.89
C TYR A 100 -11.35 4.45 1.87
N LEU A 101 -11.86 5.24 0.93
CA LEU A 101 -12.75 4.77 -0.12
C LEU A 101 -11.96 4.47 -1.40
N PRO A 102 -12.19 3.30 -2.03
CA PRO A 102 -11.60 2.96 -3.32
C PRO A 102 -12.14 3.88 -4.42
N GLU A 103 -11.34 4.04 -5.48
CA GLU A 103 -11.61 4.94 -6.61
C GLU A 103 -13.00 4.76 -7.24
N ASP A 104 -13.47 3.53 -7.40
CA ASP A 104 -14.78 3.24 -8.00
C ASP A 104 -15.95 3.69 -7.11
N LEU A 105 -15.84 3.58 -5.79
CA LEU A 105 -16.84 4.15 -4.87
C LEU A 105 -16.78 5.69 -4.84
N LEU A 106 -15.63 6.30 -5.09
CA LEU A 106 -15.51 7.75 -5.28
C LEU A 106 -16.23 8.21 -6.56
N GLN A 107 -16.20 7.41 -7.63
CA GLN A 107 -16.93 7.70 -8.87
C GLN A 107 -18.45 7.74 -8.65
N VAL A 108 -18.99 6.92 -7.75
CA VAL A 108 -20.42 6.96 -7.35
C VAL A 108 -20.78 8.32 -6.74
N LEU A 109 -19.85 8.94 -6.01
CA LEU A 109 -19.98 10.29 -5.46
C LEU A 109 -19.74 11.41 -6.49
N GLY A 110 -19.41 11.05 -7.74
CA GLY A 110 -19.06 11.97 -8.81
C GLY A 110 -17.63 12.51 -8.73
N ILE A 111 -16.74 11.83 -7.99
CA ILE A 111 -15.33 12.19 -7.88
C ILE A 111 -14.51 11.35 -8.85
N ALA A 112 -13.64 11.99 -9.63
CA ALA A 112 -12.72 11.33 -10.55
C ALA A 112 -11.26 11.55 -10.13
N LEU A 113 -10.44 10.50 -10.15
CA LEU A 113 -9.01 10.60 -9.83
C LEU A 113 -8.18 10.75 -11.12
N LEU A 114 -7.54 11.91 -11.29
CA LEU A 114 -6.79 12.32 -12.47
C LEU A 114 -5.31 12.48 -12.11
N GLY A 115 -4.52 11.41 -12.26
CA GLY A 115 -3.14 11.37 -11.76
C GLY A 115 -3.11 11.61 -10.25
N ASP A 116 -2.47 12.71 -9.86
CA ASP A 116 -2.29 13.13 -8.46
C ASP A 116 -3.36 14.14 -8.00
N GLU A 117 -4.48 14.26 -8.71
CA GLU A 117 -5.59 15.15 -8.36
C GLU A 117 -6.92 14.39 -8.28
N ALA A 118 -7.81 14.83 -7.39
CA ALA A 118 -9.23 14.49 -7.43
C ALA A 118 -10.04 15.65 -8.02
N LEU A 119 -10.84 15.36 -9.04
CA LEU A 119 -11.86 16.26 -9.58
C LEU A 119 -13.18 16.02 -8.85
N LEU A 120 -13.66 17.04 -8.13
CA LEU A 120 -14.92 17.01 -7.39
C LEU A 120 -16.13 17.25 -8.34
N PRO A 121 -17.36 16.88 -7.92
CA PRO A 121 -18.57 17.07 -8.73
C PRO A 121 -18.87 18.52 -9.11
N ASP A 122 -18.36 19.48 -8.33
CA ASP A 122 -18.51 20.92 -8.57
C ASP A 122 -17.40 21.50 -9.47
N GLY A 123 -16.53 20.64 -10.02
CA GLY A 123 -15.43 21.02 -10.90
C GLY A 123 -14.16 21.49 -10.17
N ARG A 124 -14.18 21.61 -8.84
CA ARG A 124 -12.95 21.92 -8.08
C ARG A 124 -11.98 20.74 -8.13
N ARG A 125 -10.69 21.07 -8.13
CA ARG A 125 -9.60 20.09 -8.02
C ARG A 125 -9.03 20.09 -6.61
N ARG A 126 -8.57 18.93 -6.17
CA ARG A 126 -7.85 18.72 -4.91
C ARG A 126 -6.61 17.88 -5.19
N ALA A 127 -5.46 18.30 -4.68
CA ALA A 127 -4.26 17.48 -4.74
C ALA A 127 -4.47 16.22 -3.89
N LEU A 128 -3.99 15.07 -4.37
CA LEU A 128 -3.86 13.84 -3.60
C LEU A 128 -2.49 13.83 -2.94
N THR A 129 -2.45 13.53 -1.64
CA THR A 129 -1.20 13.32 -0.91
C THR A 129 -1.06 11.85 -0.60
N PHE A 130 -0.07 11.21 -1.20
CA PHE A 130 0.31 9.84 -0.90
C PHE A 130 1.43 9.81 0.15
N PRO A 131 1.51 8.76 0.98
CA PRO A 131 2.69 8.52 1.79
C PRO A 131 3.95 8.60 0.90
N PRO A 132 5.01 9.30 1.36
CA PRO A 132 6.22 9.41 0.57
C PRO A 132 6.78 8.00 0.31
N PRO A 133 7.25 7.72 -0.92
CA PRO A 133 7.98 6.49 -1.15
C PRO A 133 9.22 6.50 -0.23
N PRO A 134 9.60 5.36 0.36
CA PRO A 134 10.81 5.24 1.14
C PRO A 134 11.99 5.58 0.24
N PRO A 135 13.06 6.10 0.84
CA PRO A 135 14.21 6.60 0.11
C PRO A 135 14.70 5.59 -0.95
N ALA A 136 15.05 6.10 -2.12
CA ALA A 136 15.62 5.31 -3.20
C ALA A 136 16.87 4.58 -2.67
N ALA A 137 16.96 3.30 -2.99
CA ALA A 137 17.98 2.47 -2.38
C ALA A 137 19.38 2.84 -2.87
N THR A 138 20.29 3.13 -1.95
CA THR A 138 21.72 3.25 -2.27
C THR A 138 22.34 1.85 -2.31
N ALA A 139 23.09 1.56 -3.37
CA ALA A 139 23.52 0.20 -3.73
C ALA A 139 24.28 -0.57 -2.62
N ALA A 140 24.06 -1.89 -2.61
CA ALA A 140 24.74 -2.95 -1.86
C ALA A 140 24.46 -3.07 -0.35
N ALA A 141 23.19 -2.99 0.05
CA ALA A 141 22.73 -3.43 1.38
C ALA A 141 21.77 -4.64 1.26
N ALA A 142 22.06 -5.56 0.34
CA ALA A 142 21.23 -6.73 0.08
C ALA A 142 22.07 -7.99 -0.14
N GLU A 143 21.60 -9.12 0.37
CA GLU A 143 22.23 -10.43 0.29
C GLU A 143 21.19 -11.47 -0.10
N VAL A 144 21.45 -12.23 -1.17
CA VAL A 144 20.64 -13.42 -1.50
C VAL A 144 21.28 -14.61 -0.81
N LEU A 145 20.50 -15.32 -0.01
CA LEU A 145 20.93 -16.48 0.74
C LEU A 145 19.98 -17.66 0.52
N GLU A 146 20.36 -18.81 1.05
CA GLU A 146 19.57 -20.03 1.02
C GLU A 146 19.41 -20.52 2.46
N LEU A 147 18.17 -20.49 2.98
CA LEU A 147 17.89 -20.83 4.39
C LEU A 147 18.00 -22.33 4.65
N ALA A 148 17.66 -23.12 3.64
CA ALA A 148 17.73 -24.56 3.57
C ALA A 148 17.78 -24.97 2.08
N PRO A 149 18.11 -26.23 1.74
CA PRO A 149 18.18 -26.66 0.36
C PRO A 149 16.95 -26.23 -0.47
N ALA A 150 17.20 -25.46 -1.51
CA ALA A 150 16.21 -24.88 -2.41
C ALA A 150 15.23 -23.87 -1.78
N VAL A 151 15.50 -23.30 -0.60
CA VAL A 151 14.70 -22.25 0.04
C VAL A 151 15.44 -20.91 -0.06
N PRO A 152 15.29 -20.17 -1.17
CA PRO A 152 15.98 -18.91 -1.33
C PRO A 152 15.34 -17.82 -0.48
N ALA A 153 16.16 -16.93 0.07
CA ALA A 153 15.72 -15.78 0.83
C ALA A 153 16.54 -14.54 0.47
N LEU A 154 15.95 -13.38 0.66
CA LEU A 154 16.60 -12.10 0.48
C LEU A 154 16.74 -11.43 1.84
N ARG A 155 17.95 -11.02 2.18
CA ARG A 155 18.21 -10.17 3.35
C ARG A 155 18.57 -8.78 2.89
N LEU A 156 17.89 -7.79 3.44
CA LEU A 156 18.15 -6.37 3.26
C LEU A 156 18.71 -5.80 4.57
N TYR A 157 19.61 -4.83 4.48
CA TYR A 157 20.24 -4.19 5.63
C TYR A 157 19.93 -2.69 5.63
N ALA A 158 19.52 -2.17 6.77
CA ALA A 158 19.25 -0.76 6.96
C ALA A 158 20.20 -0.15 8.00
N ALA A 159 20.46 1.14 7.83
CA ALA A 159 21.21 1.93 8.79
C ALA A 159 20.36 2.22 10.03
N SER A 160 21.00 2.24 11.19
CA SER A 160 20.43 2.78 12.44
C SER A 160 21.51 3.56 13.20
N PRO A 161 21.17 4.22 14.33
CA PRO A 161 22.17 4.87 15.17
C PRO A 161 23.32 3.93 15.61
N ALA A 162 23.11 2.61 15.58
CA ALA A 162 24.13 1.61 15.89
C ALA A 162 25.06 1.24 14.71
N GLY A 163 24.77 1.69 13.47
CA GLY A 163 25.64 1.47 12.30
C GLY A 163 24.90 1.35 10.97
N ALA A 164 25.65 1.32 9.86
CA ALA A 164 25.11 1.31 8.49
C ALA A 164 24.34 0.03 8.09
N HIS A 165 24.53 -1.07 8.82
CA HIS A 165 23.87 -2.37 8.61
C HIS A 165 23.33 -2.95 9.92
N ALA A 166 22.86 -2.08 10.80
CA ALA A 166 22.48 -2.46 12.16
C ALA A 166 21.10 -3.10 12.26
N VAL A 167 20.22 -2.93 11.27
CA VAL A 167 18.93 -3.61 11.19
C VAL A 167 18.93 -4.46 9.93
N SER A 168 18.40 -5.69 10.02
CA SER A 168 18.22 -6.53 8.84
C SER A 168 16.77 -7.01 8.73
N LEU A 169 16.27 -7.02 7.50
CA LEU A 169 14.99 -7.60 7.10
C LEU A 169 15.28 -8.83 6.24
N LEU A 170 14.88 -10.01 6.71
CA LEU A 170 14.87 -11.23 5.92
C LEU A 170 13.48 -11.39 5.29
N ALA A 171 13.41 -11.63 4.00
CA ALA A 171 12.21 -11.96 3.24
C ALA A 171 12.36 -13.33 2.57
N VAL A 172 11.40 -14.22 2.79
CA VAL A 172 11.34 -15.56 2.20
C VAL A 172 9.90 -15.91 1.87
N ASP A 173 9.68 -16.76 0.87
CA ASP A 173 8.35 -17.28 0.59
C ASP A 173 7.84 -18.12 1.77
N LEU A 174 6.71 -17.70 2.34
CA LEU A 174 6.09 -18.36 3.48
C LEU A 174 5.73 -19.82 3.15
N GLY A 175 5.35 -20.11 1.89
CA GLY A 175 5.02 -21.47 1.45
C GLY A 175 6.23 -22.41 1.37
N MET A 176 7.46 -21.88 1.42
CA MET A 176 8.69 -22.69 1.43
C MET A 176 9.30 -22.82 2.82
N LEU A 177 8.80 -22.10 3.83
CA LEU A 177 9.35 -22.16 5.18
C LEU A 177 9.27 -23.54 5.81
N ALA A 178 8.22 -24.32 5.52
CA ALA A 178 8.11 -25.69 6.00
C ALA A 178 9.26 -26.60 5.51
N LEU A 179 9.91 -26.28 4.38
CA LEU A 179 11.09 -27.00 3.90
C LEU A 179 12.34 -26.67 4.73
N ALA A 180 12.43 -25.43 5.23
CA ALA A 180 13.54 -24.99 6.08
C ALA A 180 13.34 -25.36 7.57
N PHE A 181 12.09 -25.36 8.02
CA PHE A 181 11.71 -25.63 9.41
C PHE A 181 10.53 -26.61 9.47
N PRO A 182 10.78 -27.92 9.23
CA PRO A 182 9.72 -28.93 9.16
C PRO A 182 8.90 -29.01 10.45
N ASP A 183 9.54 -28.84 11.60
CA ASP A 183 8.89 -28.90 12.92
C ASP A 183 7.86 -27.77 13.16
N GLN A 184 7.86 -26.73 12.32
CA GLN A 184 6.94 -25.59 12.41
C GLN A 184 5.76 -25.69 11.42
N GLN A 185 5.69 -26.76 10.63
CA GLN A 185 4.72 -26.88 9.54
C GLN A 185 3.26 -26.72 10.01
N GLU A 186 2.88 -27.32 11.14
CA GLU A 186 1.50 -27.23 11.64
C GLU A 186 1.08 -25.79 11.99
N ALA A 187 2.00 -25.01 12.58
CA ALA A 187 1.76 -23.61 12.91
C ALA A 187 1.69 -22.72 11.65
N LEU A 188 2.53 -23.01 10.65
CA LEU A 188 2.52 -22.32 9.36
C LEU A 188 1.21 -22.61 8.60
N ASP A 189 0.79 -23.88 8.53
CA ASP A 189 -0.45 -24.29 7.87
C ASP A 189 -1.69 -23.70 8.55
N ALA A 190 -1.69 -23.62 9.88
CA ALA A 190 -2.75 -22.96 10.63
C ALA A 190 -2.82 -21.45 10.31
N SER A 191 -1.67 -20.78 10.20
CA SER A 191 -1.60 -19.34 9.89
C SER A 191 -2.00 -19.03 8.45
N LEU A 192 -1.79 -19.96 7.52
CA LEU A 192 -2.13 -19.82 6.09
C LEU A 192 -3.56 -20.22 5.75
N ARG A 193 -4.29 -20.87 6.67
CA ARG A 193 -5.60 -21.48 6.39
C ARG A 193 -6.64 -20.47 5.89
N ASP A 194 -6.60 -19.26 6.41
CA ASP A 194 -7.56 -18.20 6.03
C ASP A 194 -7.10 -17.43 4.78
N HIS A 195 -5.89 -17.72 4.27
CA HIS A 195 -5.22 -16.97 3.20
C HIS A 195 -4.87 -17.89 2.03
N LEU A 196 -5.63 -18.98 1.86
CA LEU A 196 -5.41 -19.97 0.81
C LEU A 196 -5.44 -19.33 -0.58
N GLY A 197 -4.37 -19.55 -1.35
CA GLY A 197 -4.21 -18.99 -2.70
C GLY A 197 -3.52 -17.63 -2.76
N THR A 198 -3.32 -16.95 -1.62
CA THR A 198 -2.55 -15.71 -1.52
C THR A 198 -1.05 -16.02 -1.51
N LYS A 199 -0.27 -15.22 -2.24
CA LYS A 199 1.18 -15.31 -2.23
C LYS A 199 1.69 -14.49 -1.05
N ALA A 200 2.46 -15.09 -0.17
CA ALA A 200 2.87 -14.45 1.06
C ALA A 200 4.39 -14.58 1.28
N LEU A 201 5.00 -13.51 1.75
CA LEU A 201 6.37 -13.48 2.21
C LEU A 201 6.38 -13.51 3.72
N TYR A 202 7.16 -14.40 4.31
CA TYR A 202 7.53 -14.27 5.71
C TYR A 202 8.66 -13.26 5.84
N LEU A 203 8.48 -12.35 6.79
CA LEU A 203 9.42 -11.30 7.14
C LEU A 203 9.97 -11.55 8.54
N ALA A 204 11.28 -11.48 8.70
CA ALA A 204 11.93 -11.46 10.01
C ALA A 204 12.86 -10.27 10.12
N VAL A 205 12.66 -9.44 11.13
CA VAL A 205 13.47 -8.26 11.40
C VAL A 205 14.29 -8.46 12.66
N THR A 206 15.58 -8.18 12.55
CA THR A 206 16.53 -8.26 13.66
C THR A 206 17.38 -7.00 13.70
N SER A 207 17.93 -6.67 14.88
CA SER A 207 18.85 -5.54 15.03
C SER A 207 20.03 -5.86 15.95
N LEU A 208 21.16 -5.18 15.70
CA LEU A 208 22.36 -5.17 16.53
C LEU A 208 22.25 -4.21 17.73
N GLY A 209 21.24 -3.35 17.78
CA GLY A 209 20.96 -2.44 18.90
C GLY A 209 19.50 -2.01 18.93
N PRO A 210 19.04 -1.26 19.94
CA PRO A 210 17.67 -0.75 19.98
C PRO A 210 17.34 0.10 18.75
N SER A 211 16.29 -0.30 18.03
CA SER A 211 15.83 0.33 16.79
C SER A 211 14.31 0.19 16.67
N ALA A 212 13.69 0.96 15.78
CA ALA A 212 12.31 0.74 15.35
C ALA A 212 12.30 0.16 13.93
N TRP A 213 11.27 -0.61 13.62
CA TRP A 213 10.97 -1.11 12.28
C TRP A 213 9.72 -0.41 11.75
N ASP A 214 9.86 0.23 10.59
CA ASP A 214 8.75 0.67 9.76
C ASP A 214 8.30 -0.52 8.88
N PRO A 215 7.09 -1.07 9.09
CA PRO A 215 6.57 -2.22 8.35
C PRO A 215 6.11 -1.88 6.92
N ALA A 216 6.60 -0.78 6.35
CA ALA A 216 6.43 -0.42 4.95
C ALA A 216 7.58 -0.97 4.07
N LEU A 217 7.24 -1.73 3.03
CA LEU A 217 8.19 -2.15 1.99
C LEU A 217 7.57 -2.05 0.60
N PHE A 218 8.41 -1.88 -0.41
CA PHE A 218 7.97 -1.85 -1.81
C PHE A 218 8.35 -3.16 -2.47
N VAL A 219 7.42 -3.70 -3.25
CA VAL A 219 7.65 -4.88 -4.07
C VAL A 219 7.43 -4.50 -5.53
N LEU A 220 8.41 -4.85 -6.36
CA LEU A 220 8.43 -4.54 -7.78
C LEU A 220 8.62 -5.81 -8.61
N GLN A 221 7.82 -5.95 -9.67
CA GLN A 221 7.97 -7.00 -10.67
C GLN A 221 7.43 -6.52 -12.01
N ASP A 222 8.18 -6.74 -13.10
CA ASP A 222 7.73 -6.41 -14.48
C ASP A 222 7.23 -4.95 -14.65
N GLY A 223 7.83 -4.00 -13.91
CA GLY A 223 7.44 -2.58 -13.94
C GLY A 223 6.22 -2.23 -13.08
N PHE A 224 5.60 -3.21 -12.43
CA PHE A 224 4.56 -3.02 -11.43
C PHE A 224 5.21 -2.83 -10.05
N GLU A 225 4.94 -1.70 -9.39
CA GLU A 225 5.44 -1.36 -8.05
C GLU A 225 4.27 -1.17 -7.09
N VAL A 226 4.36 -1.79 -5.91
CA VAL A 226 3.35 -1.71 -4.85
C VAL A 226 4.02 -1.48 -3.51
N LEU A 227 3.49 -0.53 -2.73
CA LEU A 227 3.76 -0.40 -1.31
C LEU A 227 2.93 -1.43 -0.54
N LEU A 228 3.60 -2.24 0.27
CA LEU A 228 2.99 -3.11 1.28
C LEU A 228 3.26 -2.49 2.64
N SER A 229 2.22 -2.35 3.45
CA SER A 229 2.34 -1.76 4.79
C SER A 229 1.32 -2.36 5.76
N GLU A 230 1.59 -2.23 7.06
CA GLU A 230 0.57 -2.48 8.08
C GLU A 230 -0.56 -1.45 7.99
N PRO A 231 -1.80 -1.83 8.35
CA PRO A 231 -2.22 -3.17 8.82
C PRO A 231 -2.71 -4.12 7.72
N PHE A 232 -2.52 -3.77 6.44
CA PHE A 232 -3.26 -4.41 5.35
C PHE A 232 -2.52 -5.56 4.69
N ASP A 233 -1.36 -5.21 4.15
CA ASP A 233 -0.58 -6.11 3.34
C ASP A 233 0.51 -6.73 4.20
N VAL A 234 0.90 -6.06 5.28
CA VAL A 234 1.80 -6.61 6.29
C VAL A 234 1.01 -6.86 7.57
N GLN A 235 1.27 -8.01 8.21
CA GLN A 235 0.71 -8.37 9.51
C GLN A 235 1.84 -8.82 10.42
N VAL A 236 2.07 -8.11 11.52
CA VAL A 236 2.97 -8.58 12.58
C VAL A 236 2.39 -9.80 13.29
N LEU A 237 3.16 -10.87 13.31
CA LEU A 237 2.83 -12.12 13.98
C LEU A 237 3.35 -12.14 15.43
N ALA A 238 4.55 -11.60 15.64
CA ALA A 238 5.22 -11.61 16.93
C ALA A 238 6.26 -10.49 17.05
N GLY A 239 6.48 -10.01 18.28
CA GLY A 239 7.38 -8.91 18.58
C GLY A 239 6.70 -7.54 18.53
N ASP A 240 7.46 -6.49 18.82
CA ASP A 240 7.02 -5.10 18.78
C ASP A 240 7.83 -4.34 17.71
N PRO A 241 7.22 -3.88 16.60
CA PRO A 241 7.90 -3.06 15.59
C PRO A 241 8.54 -1.80 16.18
N GLY A 242 8.03 -1.26 17.29
CA GLY A 242 8.60 -0.11 17.98
C GLY A 242 9.87 -0.39 18.80
N ASP A 243 10.16 -1.65 19.13
CA ASP A 243 11.31 -2.09 19.94
C ASP A 243 12.00 -3.33 19.34
N VAL A 244 12.69 -3.13 18.22
CA VAL A 244 13.56 -4.17 17.63
C VAL A 244 14.95 -4.06 18.24
N ARG A 245 15.41 -5.13 18.90
CA ARG A 245 16.71 -5.16 19.58
C ARG A 245 17.32 -6.56 19.58
N PRO A 246 18.62 -6.70 19.94
CA PRO A 246 19.24 -8.01 20.06
C PRO A 246 18.44 -8.94 20.98
N GLY A 247 18.07 -10.12 20.48
CA GLY A 247 17.27 -11.11 21.22
C GLY A 247 15.75 -10.86 21.23
N ALA A 248 15.27 -9.76 20.64
CA ALA A 248 13.84 -9.48 20.46
C ALA A 248 13.55 -9.21 18.97
N PRO A 249 13.51 -10.27 18.14
CA PRO A 249 13.16 -10.14 16.72
C PRO A 249 11.67 -9.84 16.54
N VAL A 250 11.33 -9.24 15.40
CA VAL A 250 9.94 -9.08 14.95
C VAL A 250 9.70 -10.00 13.78
N ALA A 251 8.58 -10.71 13.79
CA ALA A 251 8.13 -11.59 12.71
C ALA A 251 6.82 -11.06 12.13
N ALA A 252 6.72 -11.05 10.81
CA ALA A 252 5.53 -10.59 10.10
C ALA A 252 5.30 -11.39 8.82
N VAL A 253 4.11 -11.23 8.24
CA VAL A 253 3.76 -11.76 6.92
C VAL A 253 3.40 -10.60 6.02
N ALA A 254 3.93 -10.59 4.80
CA ALA A 254 3.54 -9.67 3.75
C ALA A 254 2.78 -10.39 2.63
N PHE A 255 1.52 -10.02 2.41
CA PHE A 255 0.66 -10.55 1.36
C PHE A 255 0.90 -9.80 0.05
N LEU A 256 1.27 -10.55 -0.99
CA LEU A 256 1.48 -10.02 -2.32
C LEU A 256 0.17 -10.00 -3.11
N PRO A 257 -0.11 -8.91 -3.84
CA PRO A 257 -1.23 -8.85 -4.78
C PRO A 257 -1.18 -9.98 -5.82
N ALA A 258 -2.35 -10.37 -6.34
CA ALA A 258 -2.51 -11.52 -7.23
C ALA A 258 -1.60 -11.52 -8.47
N GLY A 259 -1.23 -10.33 -8.97
CA GLY A 259 -0.39 -10.12 -10.16
C GLY A 259 1.08 -10.53 -10.01
N PHE A 260 1.61 -10.66 -8.78
CA PHE A 260 3.00 -11.06 -8.56
C PHE A 260 3.22 -12.56 -8.78
N ASP A 261 4.28 -13.00 -9.44
CA ASP A 261 4.65 -14.41 -9.59
C ASP A 261 5.99 -14.69 -8.89
N LEU A 262 5.96 -15.54 -7.86
CA LEU A 262 7.15 -15.93 -7.09
C LEU A 262 8.17 -16.75 -7.91
N ARG A 263 7.77 -17.28 -9.08
CA ARG A 263 8.66 -17.99 -10.02
C ARG A 263 9.45 -17.07 -10.95
N ARG A 264 9.20 -15.77 -10.87
CA ARG A 264 9.91 -14.74 -11.63
C ARG A 264 10.71 -13.85 -10.68
N PRO A 265 11.69 -13.09 -11.19
CA PRO A 265 12.42 -12.13 -10.37
C PRO A 265 11.47 -11.12 -9.73
N ILE A 266 11.64 -10.90 -8.43
CA ILE A 266 10.93 -9.89 -7.63
C ILE A 266 11.98 -9.02 -6.96
N THR A 267 11.80 -7.71 -7.05
CA THR A 267 12.62 -6.73 -6.33
C THR A 267 11.88 -6.28 -5.07
N ILE A 268 12.55 -6.33 -3.93
CA ILE A 268 12.06 -5.81 -2.66
C ILE A 268 12.92 -4.61 -2.28
N ARG A 269 12.27 -3.51 -1.92
CA ARG A 269 12.89 -2.28 -1.41
C ARG A 269 12.39 -1.98 -0.02
N TRP A 270 13.31 -1.70 0.90
CA TRP A 270 12.99 -1.39 2.29
C TRP A 270 14.08 -0.52 2.89
N ALA A 271 13.70 0.56 3.58
CA ALA A 271 14.61 1.43 4.33
C ALA A 271 15.89 1.87 3.58
N GLY A 272 15.76 2.20 2.28
CA GLY A 272 16.90 2.58 1.45
C GLY A 272 17.80 1.43 0.99
N ALA A 273 17.39 0.18 1.20
CA ALA A 273 17.98 -1.02 0.62
C ALA A 273 17.09 -1.61 -0.47
N SER A 274 17.70 -2.32 -1.42
CA SER A 274 16.99 -2.98 -2.52
C SER A 274 17.72 -4.26 -2.91
N GLY A 275 16.95 -5.32 -3.19
CA GLY A 275 17.47 -6.57 -3.71
C GLY A 275 16.46 -7.30 -4.58
N THR A 276 16.95 -8.07 -5.53
CA THR A 276 16.12 -8.83 -6.48
C THR A 276 16.43 -10.31 -6.36
N LEU A 277 15.40 -11.15 -6.23
CA LEU A 277 15.56 -12.60 -6.34
C LEU A 277 14.34 -13.27 -6.97
N THR A 278 14.54 -14.49 -7.43
CA THR A 278 13.45 -15.42 -7.72
C THR A 278 13.23 -16.32 -6.50
N LEU A 279 12.03 -16.28 -5.92
CA LEU A 279 11.70 -16.96 -4.66
C LEU A 279 11.32 -18.43 -4.84
N ARG A 280 10.82 -18.83 -6.02
CA ARG A 280 10.54 -20.22 -6.38
C ARG A 280 11.26 -20.59 -7.67
N ARG A 281 11.98 -21.72 -7.65
CA ARG A 281 12.59 -22.29 -8.86
C ARG A 281 11.74 -23.41 -9.43
#